data_AF-A0A158M3S4-F1
#
_entry.id   AF-A0A158M3S4-F1
#
_cell.length_a   1.000
_cell.length_b   1.000
_cell.length_c   1.000
_cell.angle_alpha   90.00
_cell.angle_beta   90.00
_cell.angle_gamma   90.00
#
_symmetry.space_group_name_H-M   'P 1'
#
loop_
_entity.id
_entity.type
_entity.pdbx_description
1 polymer ?
#
loop_
_entity_poly.entity_id
_entity_poly.type
_entity_poly.pdbx_seq_one_letter_code
_entity_poly.pdbx_strand_id
1 'polypeptide(L)' 'MTQDTIDHYVRSALLLQGYRLSEAATQEVSLQFARIQAIAASFAAELLPLETEPATVYRA' A
#
# COMPACT_ATOMS: atom_id res chain seq x y z
N MET A 1 1.85 -5.35 9.90
CA MET A 1 3.10 -5.84 9.27
C MET A 1 4.27 -5.25 10.04
N THR A 2 5.43 -5.91 10.09
CA THR A 2 6.65 -5.31 10.67
C THR A 2 7.30 -4.34 9.68
N GLN A 3 8.15 -3.43 10.16
CA GLN A 3 8.88 -2.49 9.30
C GLN A 3 9.73 -3.22 8.25
N ASP A 4 10.43 -4.29 8.63
CA ASP A 4 11.21 -5.13 7.71
C ASP A 4 10.36 -5.71 6.58
N THR A 5 9.12 -6.09 6.88
CA THR A 5 8.18 -6.64 5.88
C THR A 5 7.75 -5.54 4.91
N ILE A 6 7.50 -4.33 5.39
CA ILE A 6 7.16 -3.17 4.57
C ILE A 6 8.34 -2.81 3.66
N ASP A 7 9.56 -2.77 4.19
CA ASP A 7 10.75 -2.44 3.43
C ASP A 7 11.04 -3.46 2.32
N HIS A 8 10.88 -4.76 2.62
CA HIS A 8 11.01 -5.81 1.64
C HIS A 8 9.94 -5.71 0.55
N TYR A 9 8.69 -5.46 0.95
CA TYR A 9 7.58 -5.29 0.02
C TYR A 9 7.80 -4.09 -0.91
N VAL A 10 8.13 -2.92 -0.36
CA VAL A 10 8.33 -1.68 -1.13
C VAL A 10 9.48 -1.85 -2.13
N ARG A 11 10.64 -2.37 -1.69
CA ARG A 11 11.77 -2.63 -2.60
C ARG A 11 11.36 -3.55 -3.74
N SER A 12 10.69 -4.65 -3.45
CA SER A 12 10.28 -5.63 -4.46
C SER A 12 9.24 -5.06 -5.42
N ALA A 13 8.22 -4.35 -4.91
CA ALA A 13 7.17 -3.76 -5.71
C ALA A 13 7.69 -2.68 -6.66
N LEU A 14 8.59 -1.80 -6.18
CA LEU A 14 9.21 -0.78 -7.02
C LEU A 14 10.03 -1.40 -8.15
N LEU A 15 10.77 -2.48 -7.87
CA LEU A 15 11.53 -3.22 -8.87
C LEU A 15 10.64 -3.86 -9.93
N LEU A 16 9.52 -4.48 -9.52
CA LEU A 16 8.54 -5.09 -10.42
C LEU A 16 7.82 -4.06 -11.29
N GLN A 17 7.57 -2.86 -10.75
CA GLN A 17 7.00 -1.73 -11.48
C GLN A 17 8.03 -1.02 -12.39
N GLY A 18 9.31 -1.42 -12.34
CA GLY A 18 10.38 -0.84 -13.15
C GLY A 18 10.93 0.49 -12.63
N TYR A 19 10.59 0.89 -11.40
CA TYR A 19 11.14 2.10 -10.79
C TYR A 19 12.60 1.88 -10.35
N ARG A 20 13.46 2.85 -10.65
CA ARG A 20 14.84 2.89 -10.16
C ARG A 20 15.03 4.11 -9.26
N LEU A 21 14.72 3.93 -7.98
CA LEU A 21 14.92 4.93 -6.96
C LEU A 21 16.28 4.76 -6.29
N SER A 22 16.83 5.84 -5.74
CA SER A 22 17.95 5.75 -4.81
C SER A 22 17.53 5.05 -3.52
N GLU A 23 18.49 4.58 -2.74
CA GLU A 23 18.19 3.96 -1.45
C GLU A 23 17.48 4.94 -0.49
N ALA A 24 17.92 6.20 -0.46
CA ALA A 24 17.28 7.25 0.34
C ALA A 24 15.81 7.47 -0.07
N ALA A 25 15.53 7.58 -1.37
CA ALA A 25 14.16 7.73 -1.86
C ALA A 25 13.31 6.47 -1.57
N THR A 26 13.91 5.28 -1.63
CA THR A 26 13.23 4.03 -1.28
C THR A 26 12.85 4.01 0.21
N GLN A 27 13.74 4.47 1.09
CA GLN A 27 13.45 4.59 2.53
C GLN A 27 12.31 5.59 2.80
N GLU A 28 12.27 6.72 2.09
CA GLU A 28 11.16 7.67 2.21
C GLU A 28 9.82 7.04 1.80
N VAL A 29 9.79 6.27 0.70
CA VAL A 29 8.60 5.54 0.26
C VAL A 29 8.18 4.51 1.31
N SER A 30 9.12 3.76 1.86
CA SER A 30 8.88 2.82 2.97
C SER A 30 8.20 3.47 4.18
N LEU A 31 8.67 4.65 4.60
CA LEU A 31 8.07 5.40 5.71
C LEU A 31 6.62 5.81 5.39
N GLN A 32 6.33 6.23 4.16
CA GLN A 32 4.95 6.54 3.76
C GLN A 32 4.08 5.29 3.71
N PHE A 33 4.63 4.15 3.28
CA PHE A 33 3.91 2.88 3.24
C PHE A 33 3.49 2.38 4.63
N ALA A 34 4.30 2.63 5.67
CA ALA A 34 3.90 2.33 7.04
C ALA A 34 2.65 3.11 7.46
N ARG A 35 2.55 4.39 7.07
CA ARG A 35 1.35 5.21 7.32
C ARG A 35 0.14 4.69 6.55
N ILE A 36 0.33 4.32 5.28
CA ILE A 36 -0.73 3.73 4.44
C ILE A 36 -1.20 2.41 5.04
N GLN A 37 -0.29 1.57 5.54
CA GLN A 37 -0.63 0.29 6.17
C GLN A 37 -1.47 0.48 7.43
N ALA A 38 -1.20 1.51 8.23
CA ALA A 38 -2.01 1.84 9.40
C ALA A 38 -3.45 2.25 9.00
N ILE A 39 -3.59 3.06 7.94
CA ILE A 39 -4.90 3.44 7.40
C ILE A 39 -5.63 2.21 6.83
N ALA A 40 -4.95 1.41 6.00
CA ALA A 40 -5.54 0.21 5.41
C ALA A 40 -6.01 -0.80 6.47
N ALA A 41 -5.29 -0.90 7.60
CA ALA A 41 -5.69 -1.75 8.71
C ALA A 41 -7.03 -1.32 9.35
N SER A 42 -7.37 -0.03 9.37
CA SER A 42 -8.68 0.42 9.88
C SER A 42 -9.82 -0.03 8.96
N PHE A 43 -9.65 0.08 7.64
CA PHE A 43 -10.64 -0.37 6.66
C PHE A 43 -10.79 -1.90 6.64
N ALA A 44 -9.68 -2.64 6.74
CA ALA A 44 -9.72 -4.10 6.74
C ALA A 44 -10.40 -4.69 7.99
N ALA A 45 -10.49 -3.93 9.09
CA ALA A 45 -11.21 -4.33 10.28
C ALA A 45 -12.74 -4.16 10.16
N GLU A 46 -13.22 -3.43 9.15
CA GLU A 46 -14.64 -3.27 8.89
C GLU A 46 -15.20 -4.53 8.23
N LEU A 47 -16.29 -5.06 8.79
CA LEU A 47 -17.03 -6.17 8.17
C LEU A 47 -17.83 -5.62 6.99
N LEU A 48 -17.34 -5.86 5.78
CA LEU A 48 -18.08 -5.57 4.55
C LEU A 48 -19.10 -6.69 4.30
N PRO A 49 -20.41 -6.37 4.20
CA PRO A 49 -21.40 -7.32 3.74
C PRO A 49 -21.01 -7.91 2.38
N LEU A 50 -21.34 -9.18 2.12
CA LEU A 50 -21.04 -9.84 0.84
C LEU A 50 -21.66 -9.12 -0.37
N GLU A 51 -22.74 -8.36 -0.15
CA GLU A 51 -23.44 -7.60 -1.18
C GLU A 51 -22.84 -6.20 -1.42
N THR A 52 -21.72 -5.87 -0.77
CA THR A 52 -21.04 -4.59 -0.97
C THR A 52 -20.49 -4.52 -2.39
N GLU A 53 -21.07 -3.64 -3.20
CA GLU A 53 -20.56 -3.35 -4.54
C GLU A 53 -19.48 -2.26 -4.50
N PRO A 54 -18.51 -2.27 -5.44
CA PRO A 54 -17.57 -1.17 -5.60
C PRO A 54 -18.34 0.14 -5.84
N ALA A 55 -17.90 1.21 -5.19
CA ALA A 55 -18.48 2.54 -5.42
C ALA A 55 -18.48 2.89 -6.91
N THR A 56 -19.61 3.36 -7.42
CA THR A 56 -19.78 3.69 -8.83
C THR A 56 -18.81 4.81 -9.23
N VAL A 57 -17.83 4.49 -10.07
CA VAL A 57 -17.02 5.49 -10.75
C VAL A 57 -17.74 5.84 -12.04
N TYR A 58 -18.35 7.01 -12.11
CA TYR A 58 -18.94 7.49 -13.36
C TYR A 58 -17.87 7.50 -14.47
N ARG A 59 -18.17 6.84 -15.59
CA ARG A 59 -17.36 6.88 -16.82
C ARG A 59 -18.27 7.42 -17.92
N ALA A 60 -17.93 8.59 -18.46
CA ALA A 60 -18.61 9.26 -19.57
C ALA A 60 -18.33 8.55 -20.91
#